data_AF-A0AAE1UCU6-F1
#
_entry.id   AF-A0AAE1UCU6-F1
#
_cell.length_a   1.000
_cell.length_b   1.000
_cell.length_c   1.000
_cell.angle_alpha   90.00
_cell.angle_beta   90.00
_cell.angle_gamma   90.00
#
_symmetry.space_group_name_H-M   'P 1'
#
loop_
_entity.id
_entity.type
_entity.pdbx_description
1 polymer ?
#
loop_
_entity_poly.entity_id
_entity_poly.type
_entity_poly.pdbx_seq_one_letter_code
_entity_poly.pdbx_strand_id
1 'polypeptide(L)'
;MVKEVQATINAMPPGSAAGLDGVRPMHLQQLTSKKIVEAGRHLILALTVLYNCAAVGKIPDYFTTTHDGHHEHIIVKLDIANAFNSGSRKAVLEEVIRRFPTAMPLVSQTYSQPILFQLDRDCFWSQWGIQQGDPMGSLLMALAMILLSRP
;
A
#
# COMPACT_ATOMS: atom_id res chain seq x y z
N MET A 1 -11.25 -9.61 -6.52
CA MET A 1 -10.19 -10.01 -5.56
C MET A 1 -9.20 -11.04 -6.08
N VAL A 2 -9.47 -12.36 -6.18
CA VAL A 2 -8.45 -13.35 -6.64
C VAL A 2 -7.84 -12.98 -8.02
N LYS A 3 -8.68 -12.54 -8.96
CA LYS A 3 -8.24 -12.07 -10.29
C LYS A 3 -7.41 -10.77 -10.22
N GLU A 4 -7.69 -9.91 -9.25
CA GLU A 4 -6.95 -8.65 -9.05
C GLU A 4 -5.57 -8.94 -8.48
N VAL A 5 -5.47 -9.79 -7.45
CA VAL A 5 -4.19 -10.24 -6.89
C VAL A 5 -3.31 -10.87 -7.97
N GLN A 6 -3.89 -11.75 -8.80
CA GLN A 6 -3.15 -12.32 -9.93
C GLN A 6 -2.70 -11.27 -10.95
N ALA A 7 -3.55 -10.30 -11.28
CA ALA A 7 -3.21 -9.22 -12.20
C ALA A 7 -2.07 -8.36 -11.63
N THR A 8 -2.10 -8.05 -10.33
CA THR A 8 -1.05 -7.32 -9.64
C THR A 8 0.28 -8.06 -9.66
N ILE A 9 0.29 -9.37 -9.37
CA ILE A 9 1.51 -10.19 -9.45
C ILE A 9 2.09 -10.15 -10.87
N ASN A 10 1.24 -10.30 -11.89
CA ASN A 10 1.66 -10.28 -13.30
C ASN A 10 2.16 -8.90 -13.76
N ALA A 11 1.70 -7.81 -13.14
CA ALA A 11 2.10 -6.45 -13.47
C ALA A 11 3.41 -6.00 -12.82
N MET A 12 4.00 -6.81 -11.92
CA MET A 12 5.26 -6.46 -11.27
C MET A 12 6.41 -6.35 -12.30
N PRO A 13 7.20 -5.26 -12.26
CA PRO A 13 8.23 -5.03 -13.26
C PRO A 13 9.43 -5.99 -13.12
N PRO A 14 10.07 -6.37 -14.24
CA PRO A 14 11.30 -7.15 -14.20
C PRO A 14 12.42 -6.34 -13.52
N GLY A 15 13.24 -7.00 -12.70
CA GLY A 15 14.36 -6.37 -12.00
C GLY A 15 14.02 -5.77 -10.63
N SER A 16 12.78 -5.90 -10.14
CA SER A 16 12.42 -5.53 -8.78
C SER A 16 13.31 -6.23 -7.72
N ALA A 17 13.57 -5.50 -6.64
CA ALA A 17 14.40 -5.96 -5.54
C ALA A 17 13.81 -7.21 -4.85
N ALA A 18 14.69 -8.03 -4.31
CA ALA A 18 14.31 -9.22 -3.55
C ALA A 18 13.89 -8.86 -2.12
N GLY A 19 13.03 -9.70 -1.53
CA GLY A 19 12.80 -9.72 -0.10
C GLY A 19 14.03 -10.19 0.68
N LEU A 20 13.93 -10.17 2.02
CA LEU A 20 15.00 -10.65 2.91
C LEU A 20 15.31 -12.14 2.72
N ASP A 21 14.32 -12.87 2.20
CA ASP A 21 14.35 -14.29 1.81
C ASP A 21 14.96 -14.53 0.41
N GLY A 22 15.35 -13.46 -0.31
CA GLY A 22 15.85 -13.56 -1.68
C GLY A 22 14.76 -13.80 -2.73
N VAL A 23 13.48 -13.86 -2.33
CA VAL A 23 12.36 -14.02 -3.27
C VAL A 23 12.14 -12.72 -4.01
N ARG A 24 12.25 -12.77 -5.34
CA ARG A 24 11.97 -11.64 -6.23
C ARG A 24 10.55 -11.72 -6.75
N PRO A 25 9.96 -10.59 -7.17
CA PRO A 25 8.69 -10.57 -7.90
C PRO A 25 8.61 -11.55 -9.08
N MET A 26 9.72 -11.77 -9.79
CA MET A 26 9.79 -12.77 -10.86
C MET A 26 9.54 -14.21 -10.37
N HIS A 27 10.03 -14.57 -9.18
CA HIS A 27 9.79 -15.90 -8.62
C HIS A 27 8.30 -16.08 -8.29
N LEU A 28 7.64 -15.02 -7.78
CA LEU A 28 6.21 -15.04 -7.50
C LEU A 28 5.38 -15.19 -8.78
N GLN A 29 5.77 -14.50 -9.86
CA GLN A 29 5.16 -14.66 -11.19
C GLN A 29 5.33 -16.09 -11.74
N GLN A 30 6.50 -16.71 -11.53
CA GLN A 30 6.77 -18.09 -11.95
C GLN A 30 5.91 -19.09 -11.16
N LEU A 31 5.86 -18.95 -9.83
CA LEU A 31 5.12 -19.83 -8.92
C LEU A 31 3.60 -19.74 -9.11
N THR A 32 3.10 -18.58 -9.55
CA THR A 32 1.66 -18.36 -9.84
C THR A 32 1.34 -18.48 -11.34
N SER A 33 2.30 -18.91 -12.17
CA SER A 33 2.08 -19.04 -13.60
C SER A 33 1.06 -20.14 -13.91
N LYS A 34 0.37 -20.01 -15.05
CA LYS A 34 -0.62 -21.00 -15.52
C LYS A 34 -0.04 -22.43 -15.69
N LYS A 35 1.28 -22.60 -15.64
CA LYS A 35 1.96 -23.90 -15.72
C LYS A 35 1.93 -24.67 -14.39
N ILE A 36 1.85 -23.98 -13.26
CA ILE A 36 1.83 -24.59 -11.92
C ILE A 36 0.41 -24.45 -11.38
N VAL A 37 -0.47 -25.37 -11.81
CA VAL A 37 -1.92 -25.17 -11.68
C VAL A 37 -2.35 -25.18 -10.21
N GLU A 38 -2.09 -26.25 -9.47
CA GLU A 38 -2.72 -26.39 -8.14
C GLU A 38 -1.96 -25.69 -7.02
N ALA A 39 -0.62 -25.83 -6.97
CA ALA A 39 0.20 -25.11 -6.00
C ALA A 39 0.16 -23.59 -6.24
N GLY A 40 0.17 -23.14 -7.49
CA GLY A 40 0.02 -21.73 -7.84
C GLY A 40 -1.34 -21.19 -7.45
N ARG A 41 -2.42 -21.94 -7.70
CA ARG A 41 -3.78 -21.58 -7.25
C ARG A 41 -3.88 -21.45 -5.74
N HIS A 42 -3.31 -22.38 -4.98
CA HIS A 42 -3.27 -22.29 -3.52
C HIS A 42 -2.47 -21.08 -3.04
N LEU A 43 -1.34 -20.77 -3.67
CA LEU A 43 -0.56 -19.58 -3.34
C LEU A 43 -1.33 -18.29 -3.59
N ILE A 44 -2.00 -18.15 -4.74
CA ILE A 44 -2.81 -16.96 -5.05
C ILE A 44 -3.96 -16.80 -4.04
N LEU A 45 -4.61 -17.92 -3.66
CA LEU A 45 -5.66 -17.90 -2.65
C LEU A 45 -5.12 -17.47 -1.29
N ALA A 46 -3.99 -18.03 -0.85
CA ALA A 46 -3.34 -17.65 0.41
C ALA A 46 -2.96 -16.16 0.42
N LEU A 47 -2.38 -15.64 -0.67
CA LEU A 47 -2.07 -14.22 -0.81
C LEU A 47 -3.32 -13.34 -0.81
N THR A 48 -4.40 -13.80 -1.43
CA THR A 48 -5.69 -13.08 -1.44
C THR A 48 -6.29 -13.01 -0.04
N VAL A 49 -6.27 -14.12 0.71
CA VAL A 49 -6.72 -14.15 2.10
C VAL A 49 -5.85 -13.21 2.93
N LEU A 50 -4.53 -13.34 2.84
CA LEU A 50 -3.58 -12.49 3.56
C LEU A 50 -3.80 -11.00 3.28
N TYR A 51 -4.02 -10.62 2.02
CA TYR A 51 -4.33 -9.24 1.65
C TYR A 51 -5.62 -8.74 2.29
N ASN A 52 -6.71 -9.51 2.19
CA ASN A 52 -8.00 -9.14 2.79
C ASN A 52 -7.89 -9.00 4.31
N CYS A 53 -7.08 -9.86 4.92
CA CYS A 53 -6.78 -9.85 6.34
C CYS A 53 -5.99 -8.61 6.76
N ALA A 54 -4.96 -8.23 6.00
CA ALA A 54 -4.25 -6.99 6.20
C ALA A 54 -5.16 -5.76 6.01
N ALA A 55 -6.03 -5.78 4.99
CA ALA A 55 -6.95 -4.69 4.69
C ALA A 55 -8.01 -4.48 5.79
N VAL A 56 -8.40 -5.54 6.51
CA VAL A 56 -9.38 -5.50 7.62
C VAL A 56 -8.67 -5.41 8.99
N GLY A 57 -7.33 -5.45 9.02
CA GLY A 57 -6.54 -5.45 10.26
C GLY A 57 -6.71 -6.73 11.11
N LYS A 58 -7.08 -7.86 10.50
CA LYS A 58 -7.29 -9.15 11.18
C LYS A 58 -6.43 -10.23 10.56
N ILE A 59 -5.56 -10.88 11.33
CA ILE A 59 -4.77 -12.04 10.89
C ILE A 59 -5.58 -13.31 11.21
N PRO A 60 -5.85 -14.21 10.24
CA PRO A 60 -6.52 -15.49 10.50
C PRO A 60 -5.69 -16.38 11.40
N ASP A 61 -6.35 -17.12 12.29
CA ASP A 61 -5.71 -17.98 13.27
C ASP A 61 -4.74 -19.01 12.65
N TYR A 62 -5.01 -19.47 11.42
CA TYR A 62 -4.16 -20.46 10.73
C TYR A 62 -2.79 -19.93 10.29
N PHE A 63 -2.58 -18.60 10.17
CA PHE A 63 -1.24 -18.03 9.96
C PHE A 63 -0.41 -18.00 11.24
N THR A 64 -1.03 -18.32 12.37
CA THR A 64 -0.37 -18.48 13.67
C THR A 64 -0.10 -19.96 13.88
N THR A 65 0.79 -20.56 13.09
CA THR A 65 1.21 -21.94 13.33
C THR A 65 2.05 -22.00 14.60
N THR A 66 1.53 -22.72 15.60
CA THR A 66 2.30 -23.13 16.79
C THR A 66 2.86 -24.50 16.49
N HIS A 67 4.16 -24.58 16.17
CA HIS A 67 4.89 -25.84 16.16
C HIS A 67 5.62 -25.97 17.52
N ASP A 68 5.35 -27.05 18.25
CA ASP A 68 6.09 -27.46 19.47
C ASP A 68 6.23 -26.40 20.59
N GLY A 69 5.18 -25.61 20.85
CA GLY A 69 5.20 -24.61 21.93
C GLY A 69 6.05 -23.37 21.65
N HIS A 70 6.63 -23.27 20.45
CA HIS A 70 7.26 -22.08 19.94
C HIS A 70 6.28 -21.34 19.00
N HIS A 71 6.03 -20.06 19.29
CA HIS A 71 5.28 -19.20 18.39
C HIS A 71 6.17 -18.89 17.18
N GLU A 72 5.92 -19.52 16.03
CA GLU A 72 6.50 -19.06 14.77
C GLU A 72 5.80 -17.76 14.36
N HIS A 73 6.53 -16.65 14.41
CA HIS A 73 6.03 -15.37 13.95
C HIS A 73 6.30 -15.22 12.46
N ILE A 74 5.24 -15.27 11.65
CA ILE A 74 5.32 -14.90 10.24
C ILE A 74 5.24 -13.38 10.14
N ILE A 75 6.32 -12.74 9.70
CA ILE A 75 6.36 -11.29 9.42
C ILE A 75 6.10 -11.07 7.94
N VAL A 76 5.01 -10.39 7.63
CA VAL A 76 4.68 -9.96 6.26
C VAL A 76 5.03 -8.49 6.12
N LYS A 77 5.98 -8.17 5.24
CA LYS A 77 6.26 -6.79 4.84
C LYS A 77 5.45 -6.44 3.60
N LEU A 78 4.50 -5.52 3.75
CA LEU A 78 3.76 -4.93 2.65
C LEU A 78 4.39 -3.58 2.31
N ASP A 79 4.69 -3.36 1.03
CA ASP A 79 5.17 -2.08 0.53
C ASP A 79 4.08 -1.42 -0.31
N ILE A 80 3.70 -0.19 0.06
CA ILE A 80 2.66 0.56 -0.66
C ILE A 80 3.33 1.31 -1.80
N ALA A 81 3.20 0.77 -3.01
CA ALA A 81 3.70 1.41 -4.20
C ALA A 81 3.11 2.82 -4.35
N ASN A 82 3.99 3.82 -4.48
CA ASN A 82 3.62 5.22 -4.72
C ASN A 82 2.72 5.84 -3.63
N ALA A 83 2.88 5.44 -2.36
CA ALA A 83 2.01 5.82 -1.24
C ALA A 83 1.65 7.32 -1.19
N PHE A 84 2.65 8.19 -1.41
CA PHE A 84 2.46 9.65 -1.40
C PHE A 84 1.49 10.14 -2.47
N ASN A 85 1.54 9.60 -3.68
CA ASN A 85 0.71 10.09 -4.78
C ASN A 85 -0.65 9.36 -4.88
N SER A 86 -0.76 8.17 -4.29
CA SER A 86 -1.96 7.33 -4.39
C SER A 86 -3.04 7.66 -3.36
N GLY A 87 -2.72 8.42 -2.31
CA GLY A 87 -3.67 8.79 -1.26
C GLY A 87 -4.73 9.81 -1.70
N SER A 88 -5.95 9.69 -1.16
CA SER A 88 -7.01 10.70 -1.35
C SER A 88 -6.70 11.96 -0.54
N ARG A 89 -6.37 13.05 -1.24
CA ARG A 89 -6.13 14.36 -0.63
C ARG A 89 -7.34 14.86 0.15
N LYS A 90 -8.55 14.63 -0.38
CA LYS A 90 -9.81 14.96 0.29
C LYS A 90 -9.94 14.25 1.63
N ALA A 91 -9.71 12.93 1.68
CA ALA A 91 -9.83 12.16 2.92
C ALA A 91 -8.82 12.62 3.99
N VAL A 92 -7.62 13.01 3.56
CA VAL A 92 -6.61 13.59 4.45
C VAL A 92 -7.07 14.94 5.00
N LEU A 93 -7.60 15.83 4.16
CA LEU A 93 -8.14 17.13 4.60
C LEU A 93 -9.33 16.98 5.57
N GLU A 94 -10.23 16.03 5.30
CA GLU A 94 -11.35 15.70 6.19
C GLU A 94 -10.85 15.21 7.56
N GLU A 95 -9.77 14.43 7.59
CA GLU A 95 -9.19 13.97 8.84
C GLU A 95 -8.44 15.08 9.59
N VAL A 96 -7.80 16.01 8.86
CA VAL A 96 -7.15 17.19 9.44
C VAL A 96 -8.19 18.09 10.12
N ILE A 97 -9.28 18.45 9.44
CA ILE A 97 -10.31 19.29 10.06
C ILE A 97 -10.97 18.60 11.26
N ARG A 98 -11.09 17.25 11.22
CA ARG A 98 -11.68 16.47 12.30
C ARG A 98 -10.78 16.36 13.54
N ARG A 99 -9.47 16.20 13.38
CA ARG A 99 -8.52 16.00 14.51
C ARG A 99 -7.76 17.25 14.92
N PHE A 100 -7.40 18.09 13.95
CA PHE A 100 -6.52 19.24 14.12
C PHE A 100 -7.14 20.46 13.42
N PRO A 101 -8.35 20.90 13.80
CA PRO A 101 -9.06 21.99 13.13
C PRO A 101 -8.24 23.29 13.08
N THR A 102 -7.39 23.54 14.08
CA THR A 102 -6.49 24.70 14.13
C THR A 102 -5.37 24.66 13.10
N ALA A 103 -4.99 23.48 12.60
CA ALA A 103 -4.00 23.32 11.53
C ALA A 103 -4.61 23.46 10.13
N MET A 104 -5.93 23.38 10.00
CA MET A 104 -6.64 23.41 8.71
C MET A 104 -6.33 24.66 7.88
N PRO A 105 -6.25 25.90 8.43
CA PRO A 105 -5.93 27.08 7.64
C PRO A 105 -4.57 26.97 6.92
N LEU A 106 -3.57 26.37 7.58
CA LEU A 106 -2.25 26.17 6.99
C LEU A 106 -2.28 25.05 5.94
N VAL A 107 -2.87 23.89 6.28
CA VAL A 107 -2.93 22.73 5.37
C VAL A 107 -3.74 23.03 4.11
N SER A 108 -4.85 23.78 4.25
CA SER A 108 -5.71 24.13 3.13
C SER A 108 -5.02 25.00 2.08
N GLN A 109 -4.09 25.88 2.47
CA GLN A 109 -3.36 26.72 1.52
C GLN A 109 -2.57 25.88 0.51
N THR A 110 -1.97 24.79 0.97
CA THR A 110 -1.15 23.92 0.12
C THR A 110 -1.98 22.84 -0.58
N TYR A 111 -2.97 22.26 0.10
CA TYR A 111 -3.61 21.02 -0.34
C TYR A 111 -5.09 21.15 -0.73
N SER A 112 -5.75 22.31 -0.57
CA SER A 112 -7.17 22.44 -0.94
C SER A 112 -7.41 22.63 -2.44
N GLN A 113 -6.38 22.95 -3.22
CA GLN A 113 -6.45 23.16 -4.65
C GLN A 113 -5.48 22.23 -5.40
N PRO A 114 -5.73 21.94 -6.69
CA PRO A 114 -4.73 21.38 -7.56
C PRO A 114 -3.46 22.24 -7.56
N ILE A 115 -2.30 21.60 -7.38
CA ILE A 115 -1.01 22.30 -7.41
C ILE A 115 -0.48 22.23 -8.84
N LEU A 116 -0.09 23.37 -9.40
CA LEU A 116 0.57 23.42 -10.70
C LEU A 116 2.03 22.97 -10.54
N PHE A 117 2.38 21.90 -11.23
CA PHE A 117 3.76 21.43 -11.36
C PHE A 117 4.29 21.86 -12.72
N GLN A 118 5.34 22.69 -12.72
CA GLN A 118 5.99 23.13 -13.94
C GLN A 118 7.31 22.38 -14.10
N LEU A 119 7.42 21.63 -15.19
CA LEU A 119 8.65 20.94 -15.59
C LEU A 119 9.05 21.47 -16.96
N ASP A 120 10.11 22.29 -17.00
CA ASP A 120 10.56 23.00 -18.19
C ASP A 120 9.44 23.84 -18.85
N ARG A 121 8.90 23.35 -19.97
CA ARG A 121 7.81 23.99 -20.73
C ARG A 121 6.45 23.35 -20.49
N ASP A 122 6.42 22.21 -19.80
CA ASP A 122 5.19 21.46 -19.55
C ASP A 122 4.62 21.77 -18.18
N CYS A 123 3.29 21.81 -18.12
CA CYS A 123 2.52 22.15 -16.94
C CYS A 123 1.54 21.01 -16.63
N PHE A 124 1.64 20.46 -15.42
CA PHE A 124 0.77 19.38 -14.96
C PHE A 124 0.10 19.77 -13.65
N TRP A 125 -1.16 19.41 -13.48
CA TRP A 125 -1.89 19.67 -12.25
C TRP A 125 -1.85 18.44 -11.34
N SER A 126 -1.23 18.57 -10.17
CA SER A 126 -1.25 17.55 -9.11
C SER A 126 -2.54 17.68 -8.29
N GLN A 127 -3.47 16.77 -8.55
CA GLN A 127 -4.78 16.71 -7.89
C GLN A 127 -4.87 15.61 -6.82
N TRP A 128 -3.88 14.71 -6.77
CA TRP A 128 -3.90 13.52 -5.91
C TRP A 128 -2.70 13.50 -4.98
N GLY A 129 -2.85 12.78 -3.87
CA GLY A 129 -1.76 12.53 -2.93
C GLY A 129 -1.24 13.76 -2.18
N ILE A 130 -0.09 13.55 -1.56
CA ILE A 130 0.66 14.46 -0.72
C ILE A 130 2.02 14.68 -1.38
N GLN A 131 2.47 15.93 -1.44
CA GLN A 131 3.70 16.27 -2.16
C GLN A 131 4.94 15.77 -1.39
N GLN A 132 5.81 15.03 -2.07
CA GLN A 132 7.09 14.61 -1.50
C GLN A 132 8.04 15.80 -1.37
N GLY A 133 8.77 15.86 -0.26
CA GLY A 133 9.63 17.00 0.07
C GLY A 133 8.89 18.20 0.70
N ASP A 134 7.56 18.14 0.80
CA ASP A 134 6.79 19.12 1.56
C ASP A 134 7.04 18.94 3.08
N PRO A 135 7.29 20.02 3.84
CA PRO A 135 7.55 19.93 5.28
C PRO A 135 6.42 19.27 6.07
N MET A 136 5.16 19.43 5.64
CA MET A 136 4.01 18.79 6.28
C MET A 136 3.69 17.41 5.70
N GLY A 137 4.34 17.03 4.60
CA GLY A 137 4.01 15.84 3.83
C GLY A 137 4.10 14.56 4.63
N SER A 138 5.12 14.42 5.49
CA SER A 138 5.27 13.26 6.39
C SER A 138 4.15 13.17 7.43
N LEU A 139 3.69 14.31 7.97
CA LEU A 139 2.61 14.33 8.95
C LEU A 139 1.25 13.99 8.30
N LEU A 140 0.99 14.56 7.13
CA LEU A 140 -0.21 14.26 6.35
C LEU A 140 -0.22 12.79 5.89
N MET A 141 0.96 12.24 5.56
CA MET A 141 1.12 10.83 5.23
C MET A 141 0.81 9.94 6.43
N ALA A 142 1.30 10.29 7.62
CA ALA A 142 0.97 9.55 8.84
C ALA A 142 -0.55 9.51 9.09
N LEU A 143 -1.25 10.63 8.86
CA LEU A 143 -2.71 10.68 8.93
C LEU A 143 -3.39 9.78 7.90
N ALA A 144 -2.90 9.77 6.66
CA ALA A 144 -3.38 8.86 5.61
C ALA A 144 -3.20 7.38 5.99
N MET A 145 -2.07 7.02 6.61
CA MET A 145 -1.82 5.66 7.09
C MET A 145 -2.74 5.26 8.23
N ILE A 146 -3.05 6.19 9.14
CA ILE A 146 -4.04 5.94 10.20
C ILE A 146 -5.43 5.69 9.60
N LEU A 147 -5.82 6.41 8.54
CA LEU A 147 -7.09 6.17 7.84
C LEU A 147 -7.15 4.77 7.22
N LEU A 148 -6.05 4.31 6.60
CA LEU A 148 -5.94 2.97 6.03
C LEU A 148 -5.96 1.85 7.08
N SER A 149 -5.61 2.16 8.32
CA SER A 149 -5.56 1.20 9.43
C SER A 149 -6.90 1.05 10.16
N ARG A 150 -7.93 1.78 9.74
CA ARG A 150 -9.28 1.66 10.32
C ARG A 150 -10.00 0.44 9.72
N PRO A 151 -10.65 -0.38 10.56
CA PRO A 151 -11.41 -1.54 10.11
C PRO A 151 -12.66 -1.18 9.31
#